data_AF-A0A1E4F0I6-F1
#
_entry.id   AF-A0A1E4F0I6-F1
#
_cell.length_a   1.000
_cell.length_b   1.000
_cell.length_c   1.000
_cell.angle_alpha   90.00
_cell.angle_beta   90.00
_cell.angle_gamma   90.00
#
_symmetry.space_group_name_H-M   'P 1'
#
loop_
_entity.id
_entity.type
_entity.pdbx_description
1 polymer ?
#
loop_
_entity_poly.entity_id
_entity_poly.type
_entity_poly.pdbx_seq_one_letter_code
_entity_poly.pdbx_strand_id
1 'polypeptide(L)'
;MRRAFSLLELVLGMAVLMAFLTVTYFTLAQGVRYVRETDSYAYPQKEGAVLLRKLSEELANSHERWVIPGLEAASIRFLSAEGPETVPSKLEFNNSTGRIIWKKWVSYVWDPAKSLVTRYEMPLSPTTSDLTTEPDPGTLPDEFPTLPNLRKRVVGRNIVDFKVVPSGTSQQTLTVTSEKQVPVSTRGTKPERVRVTMQATVVILNQDP
;
A
#
# COMPACT_ATOMS: atom_id res chain seq x y z
N MET A 1 48.21 -24.00 44.67
CA MET A 1 47.21 -24.03 45.76
C MET A 1 45.90 -23.47 45.24
N ARG A 2 44.87 -24.31 45.07
CA ARG A 2 43.51 -23.86 44.72
C ARG A 2 42.86 -23.35 46.01
N ARG A 3 42.69 -22.03 46.16
CA ARG A 3 41.86 -21.47 47.22
C ARG A 3 40.40 -21.77 46.86
N ALA A 4 39.72 -22.54 47.69
CA ALA A 4 38.27 -22.70 47.59
C ALA A 4 37.63 -21.33 47.85
N PHE A 5 36.72 -20.90 46.96
CA PHE A 5 35.97 -19.66 47.14
C PHE A 5 35.22 -19.70 48.47
N SER A 6 35.28 -18.59 49.21
CA SER A 6 34.50 -18.44 50.43
C SER A 6 33.01 -18.40 50.08
N LEU A 7 32.16 -19.02 50.91
CA LEU A 7 30.70 -19.01 50.71
C LEU A 7 30.16 -17.57 50.60
N LEU A 8 30.78 -16.63 51.31
CA LEU A 8 30.47 -15.20 51.22
C LEU A 8 30.77 -14.61 49.84
N GLU A 9 31.93 -14.94 49.25
CA GLU A 9 32.33 -14.45 47.92
C GLU A 9 31.39 -15.00 46.83
N LEU A 10 30.93 -16.24 47.00
CA LEU A 10 29.95 -16.86 46.10
C LEU A 10 28.58 -16.16 46.17
N VAL A 11 28.09 -15.87 47.38
CA VAL A 11 26.83 -15.13 47.57
C VAL A 11 26.93 -13.71 47.01
N LEU A 12 28.06 -13.02 47.24
CA LEU A 12 28.30 -11.69 46.69
C LEU A 12 28.34 -11.71 45.16
N GLY A 13 29.03 -12.70 44.58
CA GLY A 13 29.09 -12.90 43.13
C GLY A 13 27.71 -13.17 42.52
N MET A 14 26.88 -13.99 43.17
CA MET A 14 25.50 -14.23 42.75
C MET A 14 24.62 -12.97 42.85
N ALA A 15 24.77 -12.18 43.91
CA ALA A 15 24.01 -10.94 44.07
C ALA A 15 24.37 -9.90 42.99
N VAL A 16 25.66 -9.75 42.67
CA VAL A 16 26.12 -8.87 41.60
C VAL A 16 25.62 -9.35 40.23
N LEU A 17 25.69 -10.66 39.97
CA LEU A 17 25.16 -11.25 38.73
C LEU A 17 23.65 -11.00 38.59
N MET A 18 22.88 -11.21 39.66
CA MET A 18 21.44 -10.95 39.70
C MET A 18 21.11 -9.47 39.46
N ALA A 19 21.85 -8.56 40.07
CA ALA A 19 21.69 -7.12 39.82
C ALA A 19 21.96 -6.78 38.35
N PHE A 20 23.03 -7.34 37.77
CA PHE A 20 23.38 -7.12 36.36
C PHE A 20 22.32 -7.69 35.41
N LEU A 21 21.83 -8.89 35.68
CA LEU A 21 20.74 -9.52 34.91
C LEU A 21 19.46 -8.70 34.99
N THR A 22 19.14 -8.16 36.17
CA THR A 22 17.94 -7.32 36.37
C THR A 22 18.03 -6.05 35.54
N VAL A 23 19.15 -5.33 35.61
CA VAL A 23 19.38 -4.12 34.79
C VAL A 23 19.32 -4.45 33.30
N THR A 24 19.97 -5.52 32.88
CA THR A 24 19.96 -5.97 31.48
C THR A 24 18.54 -6.28 31.02
N TYR A 25 17.75 -7.00 31.82
CA TYR A 25 16.35 -7.30 31.53
C TYR A 25 15.52 -6.02 31.38
N PHE A 26 15.64 -5.07 32.31
CA PHE A 26 14.91 -3.81 32.24
C PHE A 26 15.30 -3.00 30.99
N THR A 27 16.59 -2.91 30.65
CA THR A 27 17.03 -2.20 29.44
C THR A 27 16.50 -2.85 28.16
N LEU A 28 16.50 -4.18 28.08
CA LEU A 28 15.92 -4.92 26.94
C LEU A 28 14.41 -4.72 26.84
N ALA A 29 13.70 -4.80 27.97
CA ALA A 29 12.25 -4.60 28.01
C ALA A 29 11.85 -3.20 27.55
N GLN A 30 12.59 -2.17 27.98
CA GLN A 30 12.39 -0.80 27.49
C GLN A 30 12.73 -0.67 26.01
N GLY A 31 13.85 -1.25 25.56
CA GLY A 31 14.26 -1.24 24.15
C GLY A 31 13.20 -1.83 23.22
N VAL A 32 12.66 -3.01 23.55
CA VAL A 32 11.57 -3.64 22.78
C VAL A 32 10.33 -2.75 22.74
N ARG A 33 10.03 -2.02 23.82
CA ARG A 33 8.91 -1.09 23.85
C ARG A 33 9.10 0.08 22.89
N TYR A 34 10.26 0.72 22.91
CA TYR A 34 10.59 1.82 22.00
C TYR A 34 10.55 1.40 20.53
N VAL A 35 11.04 0.19 20.21
CA VAL A 35 10.96 -0.36 18.86
C VAL A 35 9.50 -0.52 18.42
N ARG A 36 8.64 -1.10 19.27
CA ARG A 36 7.21 -1.26 18.96
C ARG A 36 6.47 0.06 18.79
N GLU A 37 6.78 1.06 19.63
CA GLU A 37 6.23 2.41 19.49
C GLU A 37 6.65 3.00 18.15
N THR A 38 7.95 2.99 17.84
CA THR A 38 8.52 3.51 16.57
C THR A 38 7.89 2.83 15.35
N ASP A 39 7.81 1.50 15.35
CA ASP A 39 7.16 0.72 14.28
C ASP A 39 5.69 1.10 14.11
N SER A 40 5.01 1.47 15.20
CA SER A 40 3.61 1.87 15.15
C SER A 40 3.41 3.27 14.57
N TYR A 41 4.35 4.21 14.79
CA TYR A 41 4.36 5.53 14.12
C TYR A 41 4.77 5.44 12.65
N ALA A 42 5.73 4.57 12.31
CA ALA A 42 6.22 4.42 10.93
C ALA A 42 5.26 3.62 10.02
N TYR A 43 4.48 2.70 10.59
CA TYR A 43 3.55 1.84 9.85
C TYR A 43 2.57 2.60 8.92
N PRO A 44 1.78 3.59 9.39
CA PRO A 44 0.85 4.33 8.53
C PRO A 44 1.58 5.01 7.36
N GLN A 45 2.75 5.59 7.62
CA GLN A 45 3.57 6.19 6.56
C GLN A 45 3.97 5.17 5.50
N LYS A 46 4.43 3.99 5.92
CA LYS A 46 4.83 2.92 5.00
C LYS A 46 3.66 2.42 4.15
N GLU A 47 2.49 2.17 4.76
CA GLU A 47 1.31 1.71 4.03
C GLU A 47 0.82 2.74 3.02
N GLY A 48 0.73 4.01 3.43
CA GLY A 48 0.36 5.12 2.53
C GLY A 48 1.32 5.26 1.36
N ALA A 49 2.63 5.25 1.63
CA ALA A 49 3.66 5.38 0.59
C ALA A 49 3.68 4.19 -0.38
N VAL A 50 3.54 2.97 0.11
CA VAL A 50 3.49 1.77 -0.75
C VAL A 50 2.26 1.78 -1.66
N LEU A 51 1.09 2.17 -1.13
CA LEU A 51 -0.13 2.27 -1.93
C LEU A 51 0.01 3.37 -3.00
N LEU A 52 0.44 4.57 -2.60
CA LEU A 52 0.63 5.69 -3.53
C LEU A 52 1.63 5.35 -4.63
N ARG A 53 2.76 4.72 -4.28
CA ARG A 53 3.76 4.34 -5.27
C ARG A 53 3.20 3.37 -6.31
N LYS A 54 2.55 2.28 -5.86
CA LYS A 54 1.96 1.28 -6.77
C LYS A 54 0.89 1.88 -7.67
N LEU A 55 0.01 2.69 -7.10
CA LEU A 55 -1.05 3.35 -7.85
C LEU A 55 -0.45 4.35 -8.85
N SER A 56 0.55 5.13 -8.45
CA SER A 56 1.23 6.09 -9.32
C SER A 56 1.96 5.40 -10.47
N GLU A 57 2.66 4.30 -10.22
CA GLU A 57 3.37 3.53 -11.24
C GLU A 57 2.38 2.99 -12.29
N GLU A 58 1.29 2.38 -11.86
CA GLU A 58 0.29 1.81 -12.79
C GLU A 58 -0.52 2.90 -13.52
N LEU A 59 -0.84 3.99 -12.84
CA LEU A 59 -1.61 5.10 -13.42
C LEU A 59 -0.78 5.92 -14.41
N ALA A 60 0.53 6.08 -14.19
CA ALA A 60 1.42 6.73 -15.17
C ALA A 60 1.45 5.96 -16.50
N ASN A 61 1.34 4.64 -16.44
CA ASN A 61 1.27 3.73 -17.60
C ASN A 61 -0.16 3.50 -18.11
N SER A 62 -1.12 4.29 -17.66
CA SER A 62 -2.51 4.20 -18.09
C SER A 62 -2.80 5.08 -19.31
N HIS A 63 -4.06 5.03 -19.78
CA HIS A 63 -4.56 5.92 -20.82
C HIS A 63 -5.51 6.96 -20.22
N GLU A 64 -5.29 8.25 -20.49
CA GLU A 64 -6.05 9.35 -19.86
C GLU A 64 -7.57 9.20 -20.02
N ARG A 65 -8.03 8.94 -21.25
CA ARG A 65 -9.47 8.81 -21.57
C ARG A 65 -10.17 7.71 -20.76
N TRP A 66 -9.42 6.70 -20.33
CA TRP A 66 -9.96 5.52 -19.68
C TRP A 66 -9.73 5.51 -18.17
N VAL A 67 -9.25 6.62 -17.60
CA VAL A 67 -9.20 6.80 -16.15
C VAL A 67 -10.57 7.29 -15.67
N ILE A 68 -11.32 6.40 -15.03
CA ILE A 68 -12.68 6.65 -14.58
C ILE A 68 -12.70 6.55 -13.06
N PRO A 69 -13.00 7.64 -12.33
CA PRO A 69 -13.23 7.59 -10.89
C PRO A 69 -14.61 6.98 -10.58
N GLY A 70 -14.73 6.33 -9.42
CA GLY A 70 -15.99 5.83 -8.88
C GLY A 70 -16.96 6.95 -8.55
N LEU A 71 -18.26 6.63 -8.56
CA LEU A 71 -19.34 7.57 -8.25
C LEU A 71 -19.79 7.44 -6.80
N GLU A 72 -19.84 6.21 -6.28
CA GLU A 72 -20.40 5.91 -4.96
C GLU A 72 -19.31 5.57 -3.94
N ALA A 73 -18.31 4.77 -4.33
CA ALA A 73 -17.17 4.45 -3.49
C ALA A 73 -15.92 5.16 -4.00
N ALA A 74 -14.96 5.38 -3.11
CA ALA A 74 -13.65 5.85 -3.54
C ALA A 74 -12.94 4.72 -4.29
N SER A 75 -13.15 4.71 -5.59
CA SER A 75 -12.59 3.75 -6.51
C SER A 75 -12.06 4.45 -7.76
N ILE A 76 -11.18 3.78 -8.48
CA ILE A 76 -10.65 4.26 -9.75
C ILE A 76 -10.42 3.06 -10.65
N ARG A 77 -10.88 3.13 -11.89
CA ARG A 77 -10.58 2.16 -12.94
C ARG A 77 -9.74 2.83 -14.02
N PHE A 78 -8.80 2.09 -14.56
CA PHE A 78 -8.03 2.54 -15.71
C PHE A 78 -7.52 1.38 -16.56
N LEU A 79 -7.23 1.70 -17.81
CA LEU A 79 -6.65 0.78 -18.77
C LEU A 79 -5.14 0.75 -18.62
N SER A 80 -4.52 -0.42 -18.59
CA SER A 80 -3.08 -0.58 -18.42
C SER A 80 -2.45 -1.33 -19.60
N ALA A 81 -1.31 -0.82 -20.08
CA ALA A 81 -0.48 -1.45 -21.10
C ALA A 81 0.43 -2.56 -20.53
N GLU A 82 0.56 -2.62 -19.21
CA GLU A 82 1.37 -3.63 -18.55
C GLU A 82 0.73 -5.01 -18.68
N GLY A 83 1.58 -6.03 -18.80
CA GLY A 83 1.14 -7.43 -18.79
C GLY A 83 0.40 -7.77 -17.49
N PRO A 84 -0.45 -8.83 -17.49
CA PRO A 84 -1.00 -9.38 -16.25
C PRO A 84 0.12 -9.74 -15.28
N GLU A 85 -0.11 -9.70 -13.97
CA GLU A 85 0.96 -9.92 -12.94
C GLU A 85 1.76 -11.22 -13.12
N THR A 86 1.22 -12.20 -13.85
CA THR A 86 1.85 -13.50 -14.13
C THR A 86 2.85 -13.48 -15.29
N VAL A 87 2.93 -12.40 -16.07
CA VAL A 87 3.78 -12.28 -17.25
C VAL A 87 4.74 -11.10 -17.03
N PRO A 88 6.04 -11.22 -17.36
CA PRO A 88 6.97 -10.09 -17.24
C PRO A 88 6.42 -8.87 -17.98
N SER A 89 6.37 -7.74 -17.28
CA SER A 89 5.81 -6.50 -17.82
C SER A 89 6.72 -5.98 -18.92
N LYS A 90 6.36 -6.28 -20.17
CA LYS A 90 6.97 -5.70 -21.36
C LYS A 90 5.92 -4.85 -22.06
N LEU A 91 6.26 -3.58 -22.26
CA LEU A 91 5.45 -2.68 -23.06
C LEU A 91 5.56 -3.14 -24.52
N GLU A 92 4.42 -3.46 -25.11
CA GLU A 92 4.35 -3.97 -26.48
C GLU A 92 3.67 -2.93 -27.36
N PHE A 93 4.16 -2.84 -28.58
CA PHE A 93 3.66 -1.92 -29.59
C PHE A 93 3.15 -2.73 -30.77
N ASN A 94 2.08 -2.26 -31.38
CA ASN A 94 1.59 -2.84 -32.62
C ASN A 94 2.55 -2.48 -33.76
N ASN A 95 3.12 -3.49 -34.42
CA ASN A 95 4.10 -3.31 -35.49
C ASN A 95 3.58 -2.51 -36.69
N SER A 96 2.26 -2.50 -36.91
CA SER A 96 1.64 -1.82 -38.05
C SER A 96 1.29 -0.36 -37.76
N THR A 97 0.94 -0.03 -36.51
CA THR A 97 0.46 1.32 -36.14
C THR A 97 1.42 2.08 -35.24
N GLY A 98 2.43 1.41 -34.66
CA GLY A 98 3.33 1.97 -33.66
C GLY A 98 2.65 2.29 -32.32
N ARG A 99 1.37 1.95 -32.15
CA ARG A 99 0.58 2.26 -30.94
C ARG A 99 0.82 1.23 -29.85
N ILE A 100 0.69 1.67 -28.59
CA ILE A 100 0.78 0.82 -27.41
C ILE A 100 -0.35 -0.22 -27.44
N ILE A 101 -0.02 -1.46 -27.09
CA ILE A 101 -1.01 -2.54 -26.92
C ILE A 101 -1.48 -2.54 -25.46
N TRP A 102 -2.78 -2.34 -25.29
CA TRP A 102 -3.48 -2.40 -24.01
C TRP A 102 -3.85 -3.84 -23.69
N LYS A 103 -3.56 -4.26 -22.45
CA LYS A 103 -3.60 -5.67 -22.08
C LYS A 103 -4.54 -5.99 -20.94
N LYS A 104 -4.86 -5.02 -20.08
CA LYS A 104 -5.71 -5.27 -18.90
C LYS A 104 -6.43 -4.03 -18.40
N TRP A 105 -7.55 -4.27 -17.74
CA TRP A 105 -8.20 -3.32 -16.85
C TRP A 105 -7.69 -3.49 -15.43
N VAL A 106 -7.48 -2.37 -14.74
CA VAL A 106 -7.15 -2.33 -13.32
C VAL A 106 -8.16 -1.44 -12.61
N SER A 107 -8.66 -1.90 -11.46
CA SER A 107 -9.50 -1.10 -10.58
C SER A 107 -8.95 -1.13 -9.15
N TYR A 108 -8.85 0.03 -8.51
CA TYR A 108 -8.59 0.15 -7.09
C TYR A 108 -9.88 0.54 -6.40
N VAL A 109 -10.28 -0.23 -5.40
CA VAL A 109 -11.50 0.01 -4.63
C VAL A 109 -11.16 0.08 -3.15
N TRP A 110 -11.55 1.17 -2.51
CA TRP A 110 -11.46 1.33 -1.07
C TRP A 110 -12.71 0.75 -0.38
N ASP A 111 -12.48 -0.13 0.58
CA ASP A 111 -13.50 -0.67 1.48
C ASP A 111 -13.39 0.05 2.83
N PRO A 112 -14.30 1.00 3.15
CA PRO A 112 -14.26 1.75 4.41
C PRO A 112 -14.51 0.86 5.63
N ALA A 113 -15.32 -0.20 5.50
CA ALA A 113 -15.65 -1.09 6.61
C ALA A 113 -14.44 -1.93 7.05
N LYS A 114 -13.56 -2.28 6.10
CA LYS A 114 -12.34 -3.05 6.39
C LYS A 114 -11.08 -2.19 6.48
N SER A 115 -11.16 -0.90 6.13
CA SER A 115 -10.01 -0.01 5.99
C SER A 115 -8.94 -0.59 5.06
N LEU A 116 -9.37 -1.21 3.95
CA LEU A 116 -8.51 -1.85 2.97
C LEU A 116 -8.68 -1.21 1.60
N VAL A 117 -7.59 -1.08 0.87
CA VAL A 117 -7.63 -0.80 -0.57
C VAL A 117 -7.29 -2.09 -1.31
N THR A 118 -8.19 -2.49 -2.20
CA THR A 118 -8.07 -3.71 -2.99
C THR A 118 -7.88 -3.34 -4.45
N ARG A 119 -6.87 -3.94 -5.05
CA ARG A 119 -6.63 -3.91 -6.49
C ARG A 119 -7.32 -5.11 -7.14
N TYR A 120 -8.07 -4.84 -8.18
CA TYR A 120 -8.70 -5.80 -9.07
C TYR A 120 -8.06 -5.68 -10.44
N GLU A 121 -7.80 -6.81 -11.08
CA GLU A 121 -7.22 -6.89 -12.41
C GLU A 121 -8.06 -7.83 -13.28
N MET A 122 -8.31 -7.40 -14.51
CA MET A 122 -8.97 -8.20 -15.53
C MET A 122 -8.17 -8.15 -16.84
N PRO A 123 -7.71 -9.28 -17.38
CA PRO A 123 -7.04 -9.30 -18.67
C PRO A 123 -8.02 -8.96 -19.80
N LEU A 124 -7.54 -8.22 -20.80
CA LEU A 124 -8.24 -8.02 -22.06
C LEU A 124 -8.01 -9.23 -22.97
N SER A 125 -9.09 -9.72 -23.57
CA SER A 125 -9.03 -10.82 -24.51
C SER A 125 -10.03 -10.56 -25.65
N PRO A 126 -9.59 -10.07 -26.82
CA PRO A 126 -8.21 -9.84 -27.22
C PRO A 126 -7.62 -8.55 -26.62
N THR A 127 -6.29 -8.49 -26.53
CA THR A 127 -5.57 -7.23 -26.30
C THR A 127 -5.78 -6.28 -27.49
N THR A 128 -5.86 -4.99 -27.27
CA THR A 128 -6.13 -4.01 -28.34
C THR A 128 -5.14 -2.86 -28.31
N SER A 129 -4.74 -2.36 -29.49
CA SER A 129 -4.04 -1.07 -29.65
C SER A 129 -4.97 0.01 -30.19
N ASP A 130 -6.22 -0.36 -30.48
CA ASP A 130 -7.23 0.54 -31.01
C ASP A 130 -8.18 0.94 -29.88
N LEU A 131 -8.20 2.24 -29.56
CA LEU A 131 -8.97 2.84 -28.47
C LEU A 131 -10.07 3.79 -28.99
N THR A 132 -10.51 3.60 -30.23
CA THR A 132 -11.67 4.33 -30.77
C THR A 132 -12.91 4.14 -29.90
N THR A 133 -13.09 2.93 -29.36
CA THR A 133 -14.19 2.53 -28.47
C THR A 133 -13.65 1.99 -27.14
N GLU A 134 -14.48 2.03 -26.09
CA GLU A 134 -14.13 1.44 -24.80
C GLU A 134 -13.93 -0.07 -24.94
N PRO A 135 -12.78 -0.62 -24.51
CA PRO A 135 -12.60 -2.06 -24.46
C PRO A 135 -13.50 -2.70 -23.39
N ASP A 136 -14.12 -3.84 -23.70
CA ASP A 136 -14.86 -4.63 -22.71
C ASP A 136 -13.99 -4.95 -21.47
N PRO A 137 -14.58 -5.02 -20.26
CA PRO A 137 -16.02 -5.01 -19.97
C PRO A 137 -16.63 -3.63 -19.73
N GLY A 138 -15.87 -2.53 -19.87
CA GLY A 138 -16.42 -1.17 -19.80
C GLY A 138 -17.18 -0.77 -18.52
N THR A 139 -17.14 -1.57 -17.45
CA THR A 139 -18.01 -1.37 -16.27
C THR A 139 -17.53 -0.26 -15.35
N LEU A 140 -18.45 0.36 -14.62
CA LEU A 140 -18.08 1.39 -13.65
C LEU A 140 -17.10 0.84 -12.58
N PRO A 141 -16.19 1.67 -12.05
CA PRO A 141 -15.21 1.26 -11.05
C PRO A 141 -15.83 0.56 -9.83
N ASP A 142 -17.02 0.99 -9.42
CA ASP A 142 -17.77 0.47 -8.26
C ASP A 142 -18.39 -0.91 -8.52
N GLU A 143 -18.76 -1.21 -9.77
CA GLU A 143 -19.30 -2.50 -10.20
C GLU A 143 -18.20 -3.49 -10.58
N PHE A 144 -16.99 -3.00 -10.84
CA PHE A 144 -15.84 -3.80 -11.26
C PHE A 144 -15.60 -5.04 -10.38
N PRO A 145 -15.72 -5.00 -9.03
CA PRO A 145 -15.55 -6.17 -8.17
C PRO A 145 -16.56 -7.30 -8.38
N THR A 146 -17.68 -7.04 -9.06
CA THR A 146 -18.75 -8.03 -9.32
C THR A 146 -18.49 -8.87 -10.56
N LEU A 147 -17.52 -8.47 -11.39
CA LEU A 147 -17.18 -9.18 -12.61
C LEU A 147 -16.60 -10.57 -12.32
N PRO A 148 -16.88 -11.57 -13.17
CA PRO A 148 -16.26 -12.88 -13.06
C PRO A 148 -14.78 -12.84 -13.47
N ASN A 149 -14.00 -13.82 -13.00
CA ASN A 149 -12.59 -14.05 -13.38
C ASN A 149 -11.61 -12.90 -13.06
N LEU A 150 -11.95 -12.05 -12.09
CA LEU A 150 -11.05 -11.01 -11.60
C LEU A 150 -9.93 -11.61 -10.76
N ARG A 151 -8.73 -11.03 -10.92
CA ARG A 151 -7.64 -11.20 -9.95
C ARG A 151 -7.77 -10.15 -8.87
N LYS A 152 -7.67 -10.55 -7.60
CA LYS A 152 -7.85 -9.69 -6.44
C LYS A 152 -6.59 -9.68 -5.58
N ARG A 153 -6.12 -8.48 -5.20
CA ARG A 153 -4.98 -8.30 -4.30
C ARG A 153 -5.18 -7.12 -3.35
N VAL A 154 -4.94 -7.32 -2.06
CA VAL A 154 -4.92 -6.22 -1.09
C VAL A 154 -3.61 -5.44 -1.26
N VAL A 155 -3.71 -4.13 -1.47
CA VAL A 155 -2.58 -3.26 -1.79
C VAL A 155 -2.33 -2.17 -0.76
N GLY A 156 -3.31 -1.87 0.10
CA GLY A 156 -3.14 -1.00 1.25
C GLY A 156 -3.99 -1.47 2.43
N ARG A 157 -3.43 -1.35 3.64
CA ARG A 157 -4.11 -1.68 4.90
C ARG A 157 -4.18 -0.47 5.82
N ASN A 158 -5.19 -0.44 6.68
CA ASN A 158 -5.45 0.66 7.62
C ASN A 158 -5.60 2.02 6.92
N ILE A 159 -6.26 2.00 5.76
CA ILE A 159 -6.58 3.19 4.97
C ILE A 159 -7.95 3.71 5.38
N VAL A 160 -7.99 4.94 5.86
CA VAL A 160 -9.21 5.61 6.38
C VAL A 160 -9.79 6.64 5.43
N ASP A 161 -9.00 7.09 4.44
CA ASP A 161 -9.48 7.93 3.35
C ASP A 161 -8.66 7.60 2.10
N PHE A 162 -9.34 7.46 0.97
CA PHE A 162 -8.72 7.24 -0.34
C PHE A 162 -9.46 8.15 -1.30
N LYS A 163 -8.74 8.98 -2.05
CA LYS A 163 -9.34 9.90 -3.02
C LYS A 163 -8.46 9.99 -4.25
N VAL A 164 -9.12 10.02 -5.41
CA VAL A 164 -8.48 10.32 -6.69
C VAL A 164 -9.30 11.41 -7.36
N VAL A 165 -8.66 12.54 -7.65
CA VAL A 165 -9.32 13.71 -8.21
C VAL A 165 -8.53 14.21 -9.42
N PRO A 166 -9.19 14.52 -10.55
CA PRO A 166 -8.52 15.15 -11.68
C PRO A 166 -7.98 16.51 -11.26
N SER A 167 -6.69 16.76 -11.52
CA SER A 167 -6.00 18.02 -11.18
C SER A 167 -5.54 18.83 -12.39
N GLY A 168 -5.76 18.32 -13.60
CA GLY A 168 -5.43 18.96 -14.86
C GLY A 168 -5.54 17.96 -16.02
N THR A 169 -5.23 18.41 -17.24
CA THR A 169 -5.13 17.52 -18.41
C THR A 169 -4.09 16.45 -18.14
N SER A 170 -4.50 15.18 -18.23
CA SER A 170 -3.68 14.00 -17.96
C SER A 170 -3.06 13.95 -16.56
N GLN A 171 -3.60 14.69 -15.59
CA GLN A 171 -3.08 14.74 -14.23
C GLN A 171 -4.13 14.32 -13.21
N GLN A 172 -3.72 13.41 -12.32
CA GLN A 172 -4.55 12.90 -11.24
C GLN A 172 -3.85 13.16 -9.91
N THR A 173 -4.59 13.75 -8.97
CA THR A 173 -4.15 13.91 -7.59
C THR A 173 -4.70 12.78 -6.75
N LEU A 174 -3.78 12.02 -6.15
CA LEU A 174 -4.04 10.89 -5.28
C LEU A 174 -3.84 11.34 -3.83
N THR A 175 -4.86 11.16 -3.00
CA THR A 175 -4.78 11.42 -1.56
C THR A 175 -5.10 10.14 -0.80
N VAL A 176 -4.19 9.75 0.08
CA VAL A 176 -4.31 8.55 0.92
C VAL A 176 -4.13 8.96 2.37
N THR A 177 -5.10 8.64 3.21
CA THR A 177 -4.97 8.78 4.66
C THR A 177 -4.93 7.40 5.29
N SER A 178 -3.90 7.15 6.09
CA SER A 178 -3.72 5.93 6.86
C SER A 178 -3.78 6.24 8.35
N GLU A 179 -4.29 5.29 9.14
CA GLU A 179 -4.42 5.46 10.60
C GLU A 179 -3.98 4.20 11.34
N LYS A 180 -3.25 4.36 12.45
CA LYS A 180 -2.96 3.25 13.35
C LYS A 180 -3.13 3.69 14.80
N GLN A 181 -3.69 2.80 15.61
CA GLN A 181 -3.72 2.97 17.05
C GLN A 181 -2.38 2.54 17.65
N VAL A 182 -1.75 3.45 18.38
CA VAL A 182 -0.48 3.25 19.06
C VAL A 182 -0.78 3.05 20.55
N PRO A 183 -0.30 1.95 21.16
CA PRO A 183 -0.40 1.79 22.60
C PRO A 183 0.48 2.84 23.28
N VAL A 184 -0.15 3.79 24.00
CA VAL A 184 0.58 4.77 24.81
C VAL A 184 1.05 4.07 26.07
N SER A 185 2.31 4.26 26.40
CA SER A 185 3.00 3.54 27.47
C SER A 185 2.62 3.94 28.89
N THR A 186 1.79 4.97 29.05
CA THR A 186 1.36 5.45 30.37
C THR A 186 0.14 4.67 30.85
N ARG A 187 0.21 4.15 32.08
CA ARG A 187 -0.85 3.34 32.69
C ARG A 187 -2.14 4.19 32.80
N GLY A 188 -3.16 3.86 32.00
CA GLY A 188 -4.47 4.51 32.03
C GLY A 188 -4.75 5.53 30.90
N THR A 189 -3.81 5.81 30.01
CA THR A 189 -4.06 6.66 28.84
C THR A 189 -4.70 5.88 27.70
N LYS A 190 -5.70 6.50 27.05
CA LYS A 190 -6.32 5.97 25.83
C LYS A 190 -5.24 5.81 24.74
N PRO A 191 -5.31 4.77 23.89
CA PRO A 191 -4.39 4.61 22.78
C PRO A 191 -4.42 5.86 21.88
N GLU A 192 -3.24 6.31 21.47
CA GLU A 192 -3.08 7.46 20.60
C GLU A 192 -3.36 7.03 19.17
N ARG A 193 -4.04 7.88 18.40
CA ARG A 193 -4.31 7.62 16.98
C ARG A 193 -3.32 8.39 16.16
N VAL A 194 -2.44 7.68 15.47
CA VAL A 194 -1.52 8.28 14.51
C VAL A 194 -2.19 8.24 13.15
N ARG A 195 -2.45 9.42 12.62
CA ARG A 195 -3.03 9.61 11.28
C ARG A 195 -2.01 10.29 10.40
N VAL A 196 -1.80 9.74 9.22
CA VAL A 196 -0.90 10.29 8.21
C VAL A 196 -1.67 10.42 6.90
N THR A 197 -1.72 11.65 6.39
CA THR A 197 -2.24 11.95 5.05
C THR A 197 -1.06 12.19 4.12
N MET A 198 -1.06 11.48 2.99
CA MET A 198 -0.09 11.63 1.93
C MET A 198 -0.82 12.00 0.64
N GLN A 199 -0.19 12.85 -0.15
CA GLN A 199 -0.72 13.32 -1.42
C GLN A 199 0.36 13.20 -2.49
N ALA A 200 -0.02 12.73 -3.67
CA ALA A 200 0.84 12.66 -4.84
C ALA A 200 0.07 13.10 -6.08
N THR A 201 0.72 13.83 -6.98
CA THR A 201 0.17 14.17 -8.29
C THR A 201 0.87 13.31 -9.33
N VAL A 202 0.09 12.61 -10.15
CA VAL A 202 0.56 11.68 -11.17
C VAL A 202 0.22 12.22 -12.54
N VAL A 203 1.21 12.22 -13.43
CA VAL A 203 1.05 12.57 -14.83
C VAL A 203 0.89 11.29 -15.64
N ILE A 204 -0.17 11.20 -16.43
CA ILE A 204 -0.44 10.10 -17.35
C ILE A 204 0.34 10.36 -18.62
N LEU A 205 1.21 9.42 -19.00
CA LEU A 205 2.16 9.61 -20.10
C LEU A 205 1.58 9.28 -21.47
N ASN A 206 0.55 8.42 -21.51
CA ASN A 206 -0.02 7.96 -22.77
C ASN A 206 -1.27 8.79 -23.10
N GLN A 207 -1.09 9.72 -24.04
CA GLN A 207 -2.13 10.57 -24.59
C GLN A 207 -2.39 10.19 -26.05
N ASP A 208 -3.65 10.24 -26.48
CA ASP A 208 -3.97 10.24 -27.91
C ASP A 208 -3.46 11.55 -28.54
N PRO A 209 -2.84 11.52 -29.74
CA PRO A 209 -2.46 12.72 -30.48
C PRO A 209 -3.65 13.50 -31.04
#